data_AF-A0A7W1XSM8-F1
#
_entry.id   AF-A0A7W1XSM8-F1
#
_cell.length_a   1.000
_cell.length_b   1.000
_cell.length_c   1.000
_cell.angle_alpha   90.00
_cell.angle_beta   90.00
_cell.angle_gamma   90.00
#
_symmetry.space_group_name_H-M   'P 1'
#
loop_
_entity.id
_entity.type
_entity.pdbx_description
1 polymer ?
#
loop_
_entity_poly.entity_id
_entity_poly.type
_entity_poly.pdbx_seq_one_letter_code
_entity_poly.pdbx_strand_id
1 'polypeptide(L)'
;MDEFLVIDFWEMKLRTFITFLVLLVLARILEKKQLSHLTFFNYIAGITIGSIAADIAGESKTPFFNGLVSLIWWVILTIFVGYIGLKSNKARILPDGQPTIVIKKTKFRKKLLKPSA
;
A
#
# COMPACT_ATOMS: atom_id res chain seq x y z
N MET A 1 -37.37 -18.12 0.22
CA MET A 1 -36.11 -18.78 0.63
C MET A 1 -35.34 -19.31 -0.57
N ASP A 2 -35.95 -19.40 -1.75
CA ASP A 2 -35.31 -19.95 -2.96
C ASP A 2 -34.33 -18.99 -3.64
N GLU A 3 -34.41 -17.67 -3.39
CA GLU A 3 -33.40 -16.69 -3.85
C GLU A 3 -32.02 -16.85 -3.18
N PHE A 4 -31.95 -17.44 -1.97
CA PHE A 4 -30.68 -17.68 -1.28
C PHE A 4 -29.89 -18.84 -1.92
N LEU A 5 -30.57 -19.74 -2.63
CA LEU A 5 -29.96 -20.90 -3.29
C LEU A 5 -29.55 -20.63 -4.75
N VAL A 6 -29.82 -19.42 -5.28
CA VAL A 6 -29.34 -19.00 -6.62
C VAL A 6 -27.90 -18.47 -6.57
N ILE A 7 -27.29 -18.42 -5.39
CA ILE A 7 -25.85 -18.17 -5.28
C ILE A 7 -25.14 -19.49 -5.59
N ASP A 8 -24.50 -19.57 -6.75
CA ASP A 8 -23.64 -20.69 -7.11
C ASP A 8 -22.49 -20.76 -6.09
N PHE A 9 -22.68 -21.57 -5.04
CA PHE A 9 -21.70 -21.78 -3.96
C PHE A 9 -20.33 -22.17 -4.52
N TRP A 10 -20.32 -22.84 -5.67
CA TRP A 10 -19.13 -23.17 -6.42
C TRP A 10 -18.43 -21.94 -7.02
N GLU A 11 -19.19 -21.04 -7.65
CA GLU A 11 -18.68 -19.78 -8.18
C GLU A 11 -18.06 -18.93 -7.06
N MET A 12 -18.76 -18.77 -5.94
CA MET A 12 -18.30 -17.91 -4.85
C MET A 12 -17.01 -18.43 -4.20
N LYS A 13 -16.86 -19.76 -4.08
CA LYS A 13 -15.61 -20.40 -3.64
C LYS A 13 -14.46 -20.15 -4.62
N LEU A 14 -14.69 -20.38 -5.92
CA LEU A 14 -13.66 -20.16 -6.94
C LEU A 14 -13.25 -18.69 -7.01
N ARG A 15 -14.22 -17.77 -7.01
CA ARG A 15 -14.00 -16.32 -7.03
C ARG A 15 -13.14 -15.88 -5.85
N THR A 16 -13.52 -16.29 -4.64
CA THR A 16 -12.77 -15.98 -3.41
C THR A 16 -11.35 -16.55 -3.46
N PHE A 17 -11.20 -17.81 -3.89
CA PHE A 17 -9.91 -18.47 -3.97
C PHE A 17 -8.97 -17.79 -4.98
N ILE A 18 -9.47 -17.43 -6.16
CA ILE A 18 -8.68 -16.72 -7.17
C ILE A 18 -8.32 -15.32 -6.69
N THR A 19 -9.27 -14.57 -6.12
CA THR A 19 -9.01 -13.23 -5.55
C THR A 19 -7.95 -13.28 -4.46
N PHE A 20 -8.00 -14.28 -3.58
CA PHE A 20 -6.98 -14.48 -2.55
C PHE A 20 -5.58 -14.71 -3.16
N LEU A 21 -5.47 -15.59 -4.16
CA LEU A 21 -4.18 -15.85 -4.84
C LEU A 21 -3.64 -14.59 -5.53
N VAL A 22 -4.51 -13.84 -6.22
CA VAL A 22 -4.13 -12.59 -6.88
C VAL A 22 -3.66 -11.56 -5.85
N LEU A 23 -4.40 -11.38 -4.76
CA LEU A 23 -4.04 -10.48 -3.68
C LEU A 23 -2.68 -10.85 -3.07
N LEU A 24 -2.41 -12.14 -2.85
CA LEU A 24 -1.15 -12.63 -2.30
C LEU A 24 0.03 -12.30 -3.23
N VAL A 25 -0.13 -12.49 -4.54
CA VAL A 25 0.90 -12.10 -5.53
C VAL A 25 1.13 -10.59 -5.52
N LEU A 26 0.05 -9.80 -5.53
CA LEU A 26 0.15 -8.33 -5.52
C LEU A 26 0.80 -7.80 -4.24
N ALA A 27 0.43 -8.34 -3.07
CA ALA A 27 1.04 -7.98 -1.79
C ALA A 27 2.55 -8.24 -1.80
N ARG A 28 3.00 -9.38 -2.34
CA ARG A 28 4.43 -9.72 -2.43
C ARG A 28 5.22 -8.82 -3.37
N ILE A 29 4.57 -8.26 -4.41
CA ILE A 29 5.17 -7.25 -5.29
C ILE A 29 5.37 -5.92 -4.54
N LEU A 30 4.40 -5.52 -3.71
CA LEU A 30 4.47 -4.30 -2.89
C LEU A 30 5.56 -4.38 -1.81
N GLU A 31 5.72 -5.54 -1.15
CA GLU A 31 6.71 -5.77 -0.08
C GLU A 31 8.15 -5.55 -0.52
N LYS A 32 8.53 -6.00 -1.73
CA LYS A 32 9.93 -5.91 -2.21
C LYS A 32 10.43 -4.47 -2.41
N LYS A 33 9.56 -3.46 -2.38
CA LYS A 33 9.92 -2.04 -2.61
C LYS A 33 9.84 -1.13 -1.36
N GLN A 34 9.33 -1.58 -0.21
CA GLN A 34 8.91 -0.69 0.90
C GLN A 34 9.64 -0.89 2.24
N LEU A 35 10.66 -1.76 2.32
CA LEU A 35 11.33 -2.18 3.56
C LEU A 35 12.10 -1.11 4.36
N SER A 36 12.02 0.18 4.02
CA SER A 36 12.72 1.23 4.77
C SER A 36 11.82 1.98 5.76
N HIS A 37 10.56 2.27 5.45
CA HIS A 37 9.57 2.88 6.36
C HIS A 37 8.15 2.59 5.84
N LEU A 38 7.25 2.07 6.68
CA LEU A 38 5.80 2.07 6.38
C LEU A 38 5.35 3.53 6.30
N THR A 39 5.17 4.05 5.10
CA THR A 39 4.60 5.39 4.88
C THR A 39 3.11 5.34 5.16
N PHE A 40 2.52 6.47 5.57
CA PHE A 40 1.08 6.58 5.76
C PHE A 40 0.32 6.21 4.46
N PHE A 41 0.91 6.54 3.32
CA PHE A 41 0.43 6.16 2.00
C PHE A 41 0.33 4.64 1.81
N ASN A 42 1.35 3.87 2.18
CA ASN A 42 1.35 2.41 2.02
C ASN A 42 0.26 1.75 2.88
N TYR A 43 -0.02 2.31 4.05
CA TYR A 43 -1.09 1.84 4.93
C TYR A 43 -2.48 2.06 4.30
N ILE A 44 -2.77 3.28 3.83
CA ILE A 44 -4.03 3.57 3.13
C ILE A 44 -4.18 2.71 1.88
N ALA A 45 -3.11 2.59 1.07
CA ALA A 45 -3.14 1.77 -0.12
C ALA A 45 -3.45 0.31 0.20
N GLY A 46 -2.87 -0.26 1.26
CA GLY A 46 -3.17 -1.61 1.72
C GLY A 46 -4.64 -1.81 2.09
N ILE A 47 -5.24 -0.87 2.83
CA ILE A 47 -6.67 -0.91 3.18
C ILE A 47 -7.53 -0.84 1.92
N THR A 48 -7.24 0.09 1.00
CA THR A 48 -8.03 0.23 -0.23
C THR A 48 -7.95 -1.03 -1.10
N ILE A 49 -6.77 -1.61 -1.28
CA ILE A 49 -6.58 -2.87 -2.01
C ILE A 49 -7.37 -4.00 -1.33
N GLY A 50 -7.32 -4.08 0.01
CA GLY A 50 -8.07 -5.06 0.78
C GLY A 50 -9.59 -4.92 0.63
N SER A 51 -10.11 -3.69 0.62
CA SER A 51 -11.53 -3.41 0.38
C SER A 51 -11.95 -3.85 -1.01
N ILE A 52 -11.18 -3.49 -2.04
CA ILE A 52 -11.45 -3.90 -3.43
C ILE A 52 -11.45 -5.43 -3.52
N ALA A 53 -10.48 -6.11 -2.90
CA ALA A 53 -10.44 -7.57 -2.88
C ALA A 53 -11.64 -8.20 -2.15
N ALA A 54 -12.11 -7.59 -1.05
CA ALA A 54 -13.30 -8.04 -0.35
C ALA A 54 -14.55 -7.94 -1.23
N ASP A 55 -14.71 -6.85 -1.98
CA ASP A 55 -15.82 -6.67 -2.93
C ASP A 55 -15.76 -7.74 -4.05
N ILE A 56 -14.56 -8.04 -4.56
CA ILE A 56 -14.33 -9.09 -5.58
C ILE A 56 -14.44 -10.51 -5.00
N ALA A 57 -14.40 -10.69 -3.68
CA ALA A 57 -14.64 -12.00 -3.09
C ALA A 57 -16.14 -12.18 -2.75
N GLY A 58 -16.76 -11.17 -2.17
CA GLY A 58 -18.08 -11.27 -1.51
C GLY A 58 -19.29 -10.83 -2.33
N GLU A 59 -19.14 -9.96 -3.33
CA GLU A 59 -20.28 -9.40 -4.07
C GLU A 59 -20.43 -10.05 -5.46
N SER A 60 -21.45 -10.90 -5.63
CA SER A 60 -21.72 -11.60 -6.91
C SER A 60 -22.20 -10.66 -8.02
N LYS A 61 -22.75 -9.49 -7.67
CA LYS A 61 -23.23 -8.50 -8.66
C LYS A 61 -22.09 -7.78 -9.38
N THR A 62 -20.88 -7.77 -8.83
CA THR A 62 -19.74 -7.10 -9.46
C THR A 62 -19.11 -8.03 -10.50
N PRO A 63 -19.03 -7.65 -11.79
CA PRO A 63 -18.33 -8.46 -12.79
C PRO A 63 -16.90 -8.74 -12.34
N PHE A 64 -16.56 -10.02 -12.17
CA PHE A 64 -15.28 -10.44 -11.59
C PHE A 64 -14.07 -9.81 -12.28
N PHE A 65 -14.07 -9.78 -13.62
CA PHE A 65 -12.99 -9.18 -14.41
C PHE A 65 -12.85 -7.66 -14.19
N ASN A 66 -13.96 -6.93 -14.06
CA ASN A 66 -13.91 -5.48 -13.80
C ASN A 66 -13.23 -5.23 -12.45
N GLY A 67 -13.60 -6.01 -11.44
CA GLY A 67 -12.97 -5.96 -10.14
C GLY A 67 -11.48 -6.30 -10.19
N LEU A 68 -11.10 -7.37 -10.89
CA LEU A 68 -9.70 -7.76 -11.05
C LEU A 68 -8.86 -6.65 -11.72
N VAL A 69 -9.42 -6.00 -12.75
CA VAL A 69 -8.79 -4.85 -13.42
C VAL A 69 -8.62 -3.69 -12.46
N SER A 70 -9.64 -3.36 -11.68
CA SER A 70 -9.56 -2.30 -10.65
C SER A 70 -8.47 -2.59 -9.62
N LEU A 71 -8.37 -3.84 -9.14
CA LEU A 71 -7.37 -4.26 -8.16
C LEU A 71 -5.94 -4.12 -8.73
N ILE A 72 -5.71 -4.64 -9.94
CA ILE A 72 -4.41 -4.55 -10.62
C ILE A 72 -4.04 -3.09 -10.87
N TRP A 73 -4.98 -2.28 -11.36
CA TRP A 73 -4.76 -0.87 -11.65
C TRP A 73 -4.39 -0.07 -10.41
N TRP A 74 -5.08 -0.33 -9.29
CA TRP A 74 -4.76 0.31 -8.02
C TRP A 74 -3.34 -0.02 -7.53
N VAL A 75 -2.91 -1.27 -7.70
CA VAL A 75 -1.52 -1.66 -7.36
C VAL A 75 -0.51 -0.98 -8.26
N ILE A 76 -0.78 -0.86 -9.56
CA ILE A 76 0.08 -0.11 -10.49
C ILE A 76 0.23 1.35 -10.06
N LEU A 77 -0.88 2.02 -9.73
CA LEU A 77 -0.88 3.39 -9.22
C LEU A 77 -0.10 3.52 -7.91
N THR A 78 -0.30 2.58 -6.99
CA THR A 78 0.42 2.54 -5.70
C THR A 78 1.94 2.45 -5.93
N ILE A 79 2.37 1.57 -6.84
CA ILE A 79 3.79 1.43 -7.21
C ILE A 79 4.31 2.69 -7.90
N PHE A 80 3.52 3.31 -8.77
CA PHE A 80 3.89 4.52 -9.50
C PHE A 80 4.13 5.71 -8.56
N VAL A 81 3.21 5.93 -7.61
CA VAL A 81 3.35 6.97 -6.58
C VAL A 81 4.57 6.68 -5.69
N GLY A 82 4.75 5.43 -5.28
CA GLY A 82 5.94 5.01 -4.52
C GLY A 82 7.24 5.31 -5.26
N TYR A 83 7.28 5.06 -6.57
CA TYR A 83 8.44 5.37 -7.42
C TYR A 83 8.72 6.88 -7.53
N ILE A 84 7.68 7.71 -7.69
CA ILE A 84 7.83 9.17 -7.70
C ILE A 84 8.34 9.68 -6.35
N GLY A 85 7.82 9.15 -5.25
CA GLY A 85 8.25 9.48 -3.88
C GLY A 85 9.73 9.20 -3.63
N LEU A 86 10.29 8.14 -4.24
CA LEU A 86 11.72 7.81 -4.15
C LEU A 86 12.61 8.78 -4.94
N LYS A 87 12.11 9.36 -6.05
CA LYS A 87 12.90 10.25 -6.93
C LYS A 87 12.94 11.71 -6.44
N SER A 88 11.96 12.14 -5.64
CA SER A 88 11.87 13.54 -5.18
C SER A 88 11.60 13.64 -3.68
N ASN A 89 12.56 14.18 -2.93
CA ASN A 89 12.39 14.51 -1.52
C ASN A 89 11.25 15.52 -1.28
N LYS A 90 10.82 16.27 -2.31
CA LYS A 90 9.63 17.16 -2.26
C LYS A 90 8.31 16.41 -2.47
N ALA A 91 8.30 15.36 -3.29
CA ALA A 91 7.13 14.50 -3.50
C ALA A 91 6.83 13.63 -2.28
N ARG A 92 7.85 13.32 -1.47
CA ARG A 92 7.69 12.66 -0.17
C ARG A 92 6.93 13.51 0.86
N ILE A 93 6.90 14.84 0.69
CA ILE A 93 6.29 15.78 1.64
C ILE A 93 4.77 15.86 1.48
N LEU A 94 4.22 15.51 0.31
CA LEU A 94 2.78 15.55 0.05
C LEU A 94 2.00 14.43 0.78
N PRO A 95 2.41 13.14 0.72
CA PRO A 95 1.67 12.06 1.40
C PRO A 95 2.05 11.87 2.88
N ASP A 96 3.31 12.12 3.26
CA ASP A 96 3.82 11.83 4.61
C ASP A 96 3.80 13.04 5.56
N GLY A 97 3.40 14.24 5.11
CA GLY A 97 3.24 15.41 5.97
C GLY A 97 4.51 15.80 6.73
N GLN A 98 5.43 16.52 6.06
CA GLN A 98 6.69 17.07 6.60
C GLN A 98 7.65 16.07 7.29
N PRO A 99 8.93 16.00 6.87
CA PRO A 99 9.92 15.36 7.71
C PRO A 99 10.04 16.22 8.98
N THR A 100 9.63 15.70 10.13
CA THR A 100 10.09 16.28 11.40
C THR A 100 11.59 16.04 11.44
N ILE A 101 12.36 17.07 11.08
CA ILE A 101 13.80 17.11 11.27
C ILE A 101 14.01 17.24 12.79
N VAL A 102 13.92 16.12 13.52
CA VAL A 102 14.06 16.16 14.99
C VAL A 102 15.52 16.38 15.39
N ILE A 103 16.51 16.00 14.57
CA ILE A 103 17.91 16.20 14.93
C ILE A 103 18.76 16.55 13.71
N LYS A 104 18.78 17.83 13.36
CA LYS A 104 19.92 18.41 12.63
C LYS A 104 21.09 18.35 13.60
N LYS A 105 21.92 17.30 13.52
CA LYS A 105 23.13 17.10 14.33
C LYS A 105 23.79 18.46 14.54
N THR A 106 23.72 18.90 15.78
CA THR A 106 24.53 19.99 16.32
C THR A 106 25.94 19.81 15.77
N LYS A 107 26.43 20.83 15.06
CA LYS A 107 27.86 20.94 14.78
C LYS A 107 28.55 20.93 16.14
N PHE A 108 29.04 19.77 16.56
CA PHE A 108 29.98 19.63 17.66
C PHE A 108 31.25 20.40 17.27
N ARG A 109 31.26 21.71 17.54
CA ARG A 109 32.49 22.50 17.63
C ARG A 109 32.81 22.72 19.11
N LYS A 110 33.12 21.63 19.82
CA LYS A 110 34.01 21.70 20.98
C LYS A 110 35.45 21.76 20.47
N LYS A 111 35.87 22.91 19.94
CA LYS A 111 37.29 23.21 19.67
C LYS A 111 37.72 24.54 20.28
N LEU A 112 37.14 24.87 21.43
CA LEU A 112 37.48 26.05 22.24
C LEU A 112 37.65 25.71 23.73
N LEU A 113 38.04 24.48 24.05
CA LEU A 113 38.73 24.23 25.32
C LEU A 113 40.18 24.69 25.13
N LYS A 114 40.40 26.01 25.29
CA LYS A 114 41.73 26.55 25.53
C LYS A 114 42.15 26.06 26.93
N PRO A 115 43.33 25.45 27.10
CA PRO A 115 43.93 25.33 28.42
C PRO A 115 44.36 26.74 28.83
N SER A 116 43.75 27.28 29.88
CA SER A 116 44.32 28.38 30.66
C SER A 116 45.03 27.77 31.85
N ALA A 117 46.34 27.56 31.71
CA ALA A 117 47.29 27.39 32.80
C ALA A 117 48.55 28.17 32.39
#